data_AF-A0A2T6KSD5-F1
#
_entry.id   AF-A0A2T6KSD5-F1
#
_cell.length_a   1.000
_cell.length_b   1.000
_cell.length_c   1.000
_cell.angle_alpha   90.00
_cell.angle_beta   90.00
_cell.angle_gamma   90.00
#
_symmetry.space_group_name_H-M   'P 1'
#
loop_
_entity.id
_entity.type
_entity.pdbx_description
1 polymer ?
#
loop_
_entity_poly.entity_id
_entity_poly.type
_entity_poly.pdbx_seq_one_letter_code
_entity_poly.pdbx_strand_id
1 'polypeptide(L)'
;TGNLDSRSGAEVLSFLRRSVRELGRTIIMVTHDPSAAAYADRAVLIADGRIAGDISDPTPESAMAGLDALRTLEPAVTTGPSAAAA
;
A
#
# COMPACT_ATOMS: atom_id res chain seq x y z
N THR A 1 -5.31 2.55 8.13
CA THR A 1 -6.45 2.47 9.08
C THR A 1 -6.00 1.74 10.35
N GLY A 2 -5.31 2.45 11.25
CA GLY A 2 -4.66 1.87 12.44
C GLY A 2 -5.58 1.67 13.66
N ASN A 3 -6.88 1.39 13.46
CA ASN A 3 -7.87 1.27 14.54
C ASN A 3 -8.46 -0.15 14.69
N LEU A 4 -7.96 -1.12 13.94
CA LEU A 4 -8.29 -2.54 14.12
C LEU A 4 -7.09 -3.20 14.80
N ASP A 5 -7.33 -3.94 15.89
CA ASP A 5 -6.32 -4.85 16.41
C ASP A 5 -5.95 -5.88 15.34
N SER A 6 -4.71 -6.38 15.37
CA SER A 6 -4.16 -7.21 14.30
C SER A 6 -4.98 -8.47 14.00
N ARG A 7 -5.73 -9.00 14.99
CA ARG A 7 -6.60 -10.17 14.80
C ARG A 7 -7.87 -9.78 14.06
N SER A 8 -8.58 -8.75 14.54
CA SER A 8 -9.80 -8.24 13.89
C SER A 8 -9.51 -7.79 12.46
N GLY A 9 -8.33 -7.19 12.21
CA GLY A 9 -7.88 -6.82 10.87
C GLY A 9 -7.75 -8.01 9.93
N ALA A 10 -7.14 -9.12 10.38
CA ALA A 10 -6.99 -10.33 9.58
C ALA A 10 -8.34 -10.97 9.22
N GLU A 11 -9.30 -10.99 10.14
CA GLU A 11 -10.65 -11.51 9.89
C GLU A 11 -11.39 -10.69 8.82
N VAL A 12 -11.30 -9.36 8.90
CA VAL A 12 -11.88 -8.46 7.89
C VAL A 12 -11.23 -8.69 6.53
N LEU A 13 -9.90 -8.71 6.45
CA LEU A 13 -9.19 -8.93 5.18
C LEU A 13 -9.52 -10.30 4.56
N SER A 14 -9.63 -11.34 5.38
CA SER A 14 -10.06 -12.67 4.94
C SER A 14 -11.50 -12.67 4.42
N PHE A 15 -12.41 -11.95 5.07
CA PHE A 15 -13.78 -11.76 4.58
C PHE A 15 -13.82 -11.00 3.23
N LEU A 16 -13.03 -9.93 3.09
CA LEU A 16 -12.95 -9.16 1.84
C LEU A 16 -12.41 -10.04 0.70
N ARG A 17 -11.34 -10.81 0.94
CA ARG A 17 -10.78 -11.75 -0.06
C ARG A 17 -11.80 -12.79 -0.50
N ARG A 18 -12.56 -13.37 0.44
CA ARG A 18 -13.66 -14.30 0.11
C ARG A 18 -14.76 -13.62 -0.68
N SER A 19 -15.13 -12.38 -0.36
CA SER A 19 -16.12 -11.62 -1.12
C SER A 19 -15.72 -11.42 -2.58
N VAL A 20 -14.43 -11.25 -2.86
CA VAL A 20 -13.93 -11.21 -4.24
C VAL A 20 -14.09 -12.57 -4.92
N ARG A 21 -13.62 -13.64 -4.27
CA ARG A 21 -13.55 -14.99 -4.86
C ARG A 21 -14.92 -15.67 -5.02
N GLU A 22 -15.79 -15.51 -4.04
CA GLU A 22 -17.06 -16.25 -3.95
C GLU A 22 -18.25 -15.40 -4.42
N LEU A 23 -18.22 -14.09 -4.21
CA LEU A 23 -19.34 -13.19 -4.53
C LEU A 23 -19.09 -12.35 -5.79
N GLY A 24 -17.93 -12.52 -6.45
CA GLY A 24 -17.57 -11.79 -7.67
C GLY A 24 -17.48 -10.27 -7.48
N ARG A 25 -17.18 -9.82 -6.27
CA ARG A 25 -17.04 -8.38 -5.97
C ARG A 25 -15.63 -7.90 -6.27
N THR A 26 -15.48 -6.65 -6.69
CA THR A 26 -14.16 -6.02 -6.82
C THR A 26 -13.91 -5.14 -5.61
N ILE A 27 -12.73 -5.27 -5.00
CA ILE A 27 -12.34 -4.50 -3.83
C ILE A 27 -11.01 -3.80 -4.13
N ILE A 28 -10.98 -2.49 -3.89
CA ILE A 28 -9.75 -1.71 -3.88
C ILE A 28 -9.51 -1.32 -2.43
N MET A 29 -8.32 -1.62 -1.92
CA MET A 29 -7.88 -1.20 -0.60
C MET A 29 -6.61 -0.36 -0.70
N VAL A 30 -6.45 0.58 0.21
CA VAL A 30 -5.25 1.40 0.34
C VAL A 30 -4.61 1.08 1.69
N THR A 31 -3.37 0.61 1.66
CA THR A 31 -2.65 0.22 2.86
C THR A 31 -1.18 0.55 2.74
N HIS A 32 -0.54 0.81 3.88
CA HIS A 32 0.92 0.90 4.01
C HIS A 32 1.48 -0.36 4.69
N ASP A 33 0.63 -1.34 5.05
CA ASP A 33 1.01 -2.60 5.67
C ASP A 33 1.20 -3.67 4.59
N PRO A 34 2.43 -4.19 4.41
CA PRO A 34 2.72 -5.27 3.48
C PRO A 34 1.93 -6.56 3.74
N SER A 35 1.60 -6.84 5.01
CA SER A 35 0.84 -8.03 5.39
C SER A 35 -0.60 -7.95 4.85
N ALA A 36 -1.21 -6.77 4.93
CA ALA A 36 -2.53 -6.52 4.34
C ALA A 36 -2.49 -6.57 2.80
N ALA A 37 -1.44 -6.02 2.18
CA ALA A 37 -1.27 -6.04 0.73
C ALA A 37 -1.25 -7.48 0.18
N ALA A 38 -0.68 -8.44 0.93
CA ALA A 38 -0.62 -9.85 0.55
C ALA A 38 -1.99 -10.57 0.48
N TYR A 39 -3.08 -9.93 0.89
CA TYR A 39 -4.44 -10.46 0.70
C TYR A 39 -5.01 -10.15 -0.69
N ALA A 40 -4.42 -9.19 -1.41
CA ALA A 40 -4.87 -8.78 -2.74
C ALA A 40 -4.32 -9.69 -3.83
N ASP A 41 -4.99 -9.72 -4.99
CA ASP A 41 -4.47 -10.42 -6.17
C ASP A 41 -3.42 -9.58 -6.92
N ARG A 42 -3.40 -8.25 -6.68
CA ARG A 42 -2.46 -7.29 -7.27
C ARG A 42 -2.23 -6.11 -6.32
N ALA A 43 -0.99 -5.67 -6.18
CA ALA A 43 -0.60 -4.48 -5.44
C ALA A 43 0.05 -3.46 -6.39
N VAL A 44 -0.56 -2.28 -6.52
CA VAL A 44 -0.02 -1.16 -7.29
C VAL A 44 0.66 -0.19 -6.32
N LEU A 45 1.93 0.08 -6.54
CA LEU A 45 2.73 1.02 -5.76
C LEU A 45 2.60 2.42 -6.35
N ILE A 46 2.29 3.39 -5.50
CA ILE A 46 2.11 4.79 -5.89
C ILE A 46 3.12 5.64 -5.13
N ALA A 47 3.85 6.48 -5.86
CA ALA A 47 4.72 7.52 -5.31
C ALA A 47 4.54 8.81 -6.12
N ASP A 48 4.47 9.96 -5.44
CA ASP A 48 4.27 11.28 -6.07
C ASP A 48 3.14 11.34 -7.11
N GLY A 49 2.01 10.69 -6.80
CA GLY A 49 0.84 10.62 -7.68
C GLY A 49 1.04 9.79 -8.95
N ARG A 50 2.14 9.04 -9.07
CA ARG A 50 2.46 8.19 -10.21
C ARG A 50 2.53 6.72 -9.80
N ILE A 51 2.23 5.83 -10.74
CA ILE A 51 2.48 4.40 -10.56
C ILE A 51 3.98 4.19 -10.61
N ALA A 52 4.53 3.72 -9.49
CA ALA A 52 5.95 3.46 -9.31
C ALA A 52 6.28 1.96 -9.34
N GLY A 53 5.27 1.09 -9.23
CA GLY A 53 5.45 -0.35 -9.32
C GLY A 53 4.13 -1.12 -9.37
N ASP A 54 4.22 -2.38 -9.74
CA ASP A 54 3.08 -3.29 -9.89
C ASP A 54 3.53 -4.71 -9.53
N ILE A 55 2.87 -5.31 -8.54
CA ILE A 55 3.16 -6.65 -8.03
C ILE A 55 1.91 -7.50 -8.22
N SER A 56 2.03 -8.60 -8.97
CA SER A 56 0.99 -9.63 -9.06
C SER A 56 1.18 -10.67 -7.95
N ASP A 57 0.09 -11.12 -7.34
CA ASP A 57 0.08 -12.06 -6.20
C ASP A 57 1.13 -11.70 -5.11
N PRO A 58 0.99 -10.51 -4.49
CA PRO A 58 1.98 -10.00 -3.53
C PRO A 58 2.14 -10.92 -2.32
N THR A 59 3.39 -11.16 -1.92
CA THR A 59 3.74 -11.65 -0.58
C THR A 59 4.10 -10.48 0.34
N PRO A 60 4.05 -10.64 1.67
CA PRO A 60 4.49 -9.60 2.60
C PRO A 60 5.93 -9.11 2.33
N GLU A 61 6.82 -10.02 1.94
CA GLU A 61 8.21 -9.70 1.60
C GLU A 61 8.31 -8.85 0.33
N SER A 62 7.58 -9.24 -0.74
CA SER A 62 7.57 -8.48 -2.00
C SER A 62 6.96 -7.08 -1.82
N ALA A 63 5.90 -6.97 -1.02
CA ALA A 63 5.25 -5.71 -0.73
C ALA A 63 6.13 -4.81 0.14
N MET A 64 6.85 -5.39 1.12
CA MET A 64 7.83 -4.65 1.93
C MET A 64 8.98 -4.14 1.06
N ALA A 65 9.57 -5.00 0.22
CA ALA A 65 10.64 -4.62 -0.69
C ALA A 65 10.22 -3.51 -1.65
N GLY A 66 8.99 -3.58 -2.18
CA GLY A 66 8.43 -2.52 -3.01
C GLY A 66 8.30 -1.19 -2.25
N LEU A 67 7.81 -1.23 -1.00
CA LEU A 67 7.66 -0.03 -0.18
C LEU A 67 9.01 0.60 0.19
N ASP A 68 10.02 -0.21 0.48
CA ASP A 68 11.40 0.26 0.73
C ASP A 68 12.05 0.86 -0.52
N ALA A 69 11.76 0.29 -1.70
CA ALA A 69 12.19 0.88 -2.96
C ALA A 69 11.59 2.29 -3.16
N LEU A 70 10.31 2.51 -2.81
CA LEU A 70 9.68 3.84 -2.89
C LEU A 70 10.36 4.87 -1.97
N ARG A 71 10.71 4.49 -0.74
CA ARG A 71 11.41 5.38 0.21
C ARG A 71 12.78 5.80 -0.29
N THR A 72 13.45 4.90 -1.00
CA THR A 72 14.79 5.15 -1.57
C THR A 72 14.73 6.04 -2.82
N LEU A 73 13.58 6.11 -3.47
CA LEU A 73 13.33 6.96 -4.63
C LEU A 73 13.00 8.40 -4.27
N GLU A 74 12.73 8.75 -3.01
CA GLU A 74 12.57 10.14 -2.59
C GLU A 74 13.95 10.82 -2.50
N PRO A 75 14.31 11.75 -3.40
CA PRO A 75 15.44 12.62 -3.16
C PRO A 75 15.07 13.53 -1.99
N ALA A 76 16.00 13.73 -1.05
CA ALA A 76 15.84 14.68 0.04
C ALA A 76 15.20 15.98 -0.46
N VAL A 77 13.98 16.25 0.00
CA VAL A 77 13.31 17.53 -0.25
C VAL A 77 14.26 18.63 0.20
N THR A 78 14.86 19.32 -0.77
CA THR A 78 15.56 20.57 -0.52
C THR A 78 14.47 21.61 -0.33
N THR A 79 14.10 21.87 0.91
CA THR A 79 13.38 23.10 1.26
C THR A 79 14.30 24.26 0.89
N GLY A 80 14.12 24.80 -0.32
CA GLY A 80 14.73 26.07 -0.72
C GLY A 80 14.28 27.18 0.24
N PRO A 81 15.14 28.17 0.54
CA PRO A 81 14.78 29.23 1.47
C PRO A 81 13.58 30.00 0.92
N SER A 82 12.50 30.05 1.69
CA SER A 82 11.37 30.93 1.45
C SER A 82 11.87 32.38 1.49
N ALA A 83 12.09 32.98 0.33
CA ALA A 83 12.26 34.41 0.19
C ALA A 83 10.91 35.09 0.51
N ALA A 84 10.68 35.34 1.80
CA ALA A 84 9.70 36.32 2.24
C ALA A 84 10.38 37.68 2.19
N ALA A 85 10.31 38.31 1.01
CA ALA A 85 10.42 39.74 0.88
C ALA A 85 9.06 40.35 1.23
N ALA A 86 9.01 41.08 2.35
CA ALA A 86 8.12 42.21 2.60
C ALA A 86 8.70 43.02 3.76
#